data_AF-A0A0K9PWA6-F1
#
_entry.id   AF-A0A0K9PWA6-F1
#
_cell.length_a   1.000
_cell.length_b   1.000
_cell.length_c   1.000
_cell.angle_alpha   90.00
_cell.angle_beta   90.00
_cell.angle_gamma   90.00
#
_symmetry.space_group_name_H-M   'P 1'
#
loop_
_entity.id
_entity.type
_entity.pdbx_description
1 polymer ?
#
loop_
_entity_poly.entity_id
_entity_poly.type
_entity_poly.pdbx_seq_one_letter_code
_entity_poly.pdbx_strand_id
1 'polypeptide(L)'
;MCVLFYLHHSYFSSLRKIVIMKHVFPIIIVFMLLLFSTGDLGTEKVAAWRTCKARSHRFRGLCFRSRKCNYICKTEGFHGGHCHGFRKRCICHKPC
;
A
#
# COMPACT_ATOMS: atom_id res chain seq x y z
N MET A 1 -22.04 -22.14 -49.83
CA MET A 1 -21.24 -20.89 -49.67
C MET A 1 -21.36 -20.27 -48.28
N CYS A 2 -22.53 -20.29 -47.61
CA CYS A 2 -22.71 -19.70 -46.27
C CYS A 2 -21.90 -20.38 -45.14
N VAL A 3 -21.75 -21.71 -45.17
CA VAL A 3 -21.06 -22.47 -44.11
C VAL A 3 -19.55 -22.13 -44.05
N LEU A 4 -18.89 -21.98 -45.20
CA LEU A 4 -17.47 -21.62 -45.26
C LEU A 4 -17.22 -20.20 -44.73
N PHE A 5 -18.10 -19.24 -45.06
CA PHE A 5 -18.03 -17.87 -44.54
C PHE A 5 -18.25 -17.83 -43.01
N TYR A 6 -19.19 -18.62 -42.49
CA TYR A 6 -19.46 -18.70 -41.05
C TYR A 6 -18.30 -19.32 -40.27
N LEU A 7 -17.70 -20.42 -40.78
CA LEU A 7 -16.50 -21.01 -40.19
C LEU A 7 -15.30 -20.07 -40.27
N HIS A 8 -15.08 -19.40 -41.41
CA HIS A 8 -13.97 -18.45 -41.57
C HIS A 8 -14.11 -17.23 -40.64
N HIS A 9 -15.32 -16.67 -40.51
CA HIS A 9 -15.60 -15.57 -39.60
C HIS A 9 -15.44 -15.98 -38.12
N SER A 10 -15.95 -17.15 -37.74
CA SER A 10 -15.84 -17.68 -36.38
C SER A 10 -14.39 -18.06 -36.02
N TYR A 11 -13.65 -18.65 -36.95
CA TYR A 11 -12.24 -18.98 -36.82
C TYR A 11 -11.37 -17.71 -36.72
N PHE A 12 -11.60 -16.71 -37.57
CA PHE A 12 -10.88 -15.45 -37.53
C PHE A 12 -11.23 -14.58 -36.31
N SER A 13 -12.47 -14.67 -35.80
CA SER A 13 -12.87 -14.09 -34.51
C SER A 13 -12.17 -14.78 -33.34
N SER A 14 -12.09 -16.12 -33.36
CA SER A 14 -11.39 -16.92 -32.35
C SER A 14 -9.87 -16.66 -32.37
N LEU A 15 -9.25 -16.65 -33.56
CA LEU A 15 -7.85 -16.31 -33.73
C LEU A 15 -7.55 -14.88 -33.30
N ARG A 16 -8.39 -13.89 -33.63
CA ARG A 16 -8.23 -12.52 -33.12
C ARG A 16 -8.31 -12.46 -31.60
N LYS A 17 -9.28 -13.13 -30.97
CA LYS A 17 -9.35 -13.20 -29.49
C LYS A 17 -8.10 -13.84 -28.89
N ILE A 18 -7.62 -14.95 -29.46
CA ILE A 18 -6.40 -15.65 -29.00
C ILE A 18 -5.15 -14.79 -29.17
N VAL A 19 -4.99 -14.12 -30.31
CA VAL A 19 -3.87 -13.21 -30.60
C VAL A 19 -3.93 -11.99 -29.68
N ILE A 20 -5.10 -11.37 -29.52
CA ILE A 20 -5.31 -10.24 -28.58
C ILE A 20 -4.99 -10.67 -27.16
N MET A 21 -5.49 -11.82 -26.67
CA MET A 21 -5.17 -12.29 -25.31
C MET A 21 -3.68 -12.60 -25.12
N LYS A 22 -3.01 -13.17 -26.14
CA LYS A 22 -1.55 -13.42 -26.12
C LYS A 22 -0.72 -12.14 -26.11
N HIS A 23 -1.18 -11.06 -26.74
CA HIS A 23 -0.49 -9.77 -26.72
C HIS A 23 -0.86 -8.91 -25.51
N VAL A 24 -2.10 -9.01 -25.01
CA VAL A 24 -2.57 -8.25 -23.83
C VAL A 24 -1.94 -8.78 -22.53
N PHE A 25 -1.73 -10.09 -22.41
CA PHE A 25 -1.11 -10.70 -21.24
C PHE A 25 0.30 -10.14 -20.89
N PRO A 26 1.28 -10.08 -21.82
CA PRO A 26 2.59 -9.49 -21.53
C PRO A 26 2.51 -7.98 -21.29
N ILE A 27 1.59 -7.27 -21.96
CA ILE A 27 1.38 -5.82 -21.75
C ILE A 27 0.93 -5.55 -20.31
N ILE A 28 -0.03 -6.34 -19.78
CA ILE A 28 -0.50 -6.21 -18.40
C ILE A 28 0.63 -6.49 -17.40
N ILE A 29 1.44 -7.52 -17.64
CA ILE A 29 2.57 -7.88 -16.76
C ILE A 29 3.62 -6.77 -16.75
N VAL A 30 4.02 -6.27 -17.92
CA VAL A 30 4.99 -5.17 -18.04
C VAL A 30 4.46 -3.89 -17.40
N PHE A 31 3.18 -3.57 -17.60
CA PHE A 31 2.52 -2.42 -16.97
C PHE A 31 2.52 -2.53 -15.44
N MET A 32 2.20 -3.71 -14.90
CA MET A 32 2.29 -3.96 -13.46
C MET A 32 3.72 -3.78 -12.95
N LEU A 33 4.73 -4.37 -13.61
CA LEU A 33 6.14 -4.17 -13.23
C LEU A 33 6.55 -2.69 -13.21
N LEU A 34 6.13 -1.89 -14.18
CA LEU A 34 6.41 -0.45 -14.23
C LEU A 34 5.79 0.32 -13.04
N LEU A 35 4.60 -0.07 -12.59
CA LEU A 35 3.95 0.51 -11.40
C LEU A 35 4.70 0.16 -10.11
N PHE A 36 5.32 -1.02 -10.03
CA PHE A 36 6.12 -1.41 -8.85
C PHE A 36 7.48 -0.68 -8.82
N SER A 37 8.10 -0.41 -9.96
CA SER A 37 9.42 0.27 -10.06
C SER A 37 9.40 1.73 -9.58
N THR A 38 8.24 2.39 -9.60
CA THR A 38 8.08 3.78 -9.15
C THR A 38 7.72 3.91 -7.67
N GLY A 39 7.59 2.79 -6.96
CA GLY A 39 7.22 2.72 -5.54
C GLY A 39 8.33 3.02 -4.53
N ASP A 40 9.59 3.16 -4.95
CA ASP A 40 10.75 3.41 -4.06
C ASP A 40 11.28 4.85 -4.13
N LEU A 41 10.40 5.83 -4.33
CA LEU A 41 10.63 7.16 -3.78
C LEU A 41 9.78 7.28 -2.52
N GLY A 42 10.20 6.50 -1.52
CA GLY A 42 9.91 6.75 -0.12
C GLY A 42 10.24 8.21 0.17
N THR A 43 9.19 9.02 0.10
CA THR A 43 9.19 10.41 0.49
C THR A 43 9.74 10.53 1.91
N GLU A 44 10.46 11.64 2.11
CA GLU A 44 10.99 12.13 3.38
C GLU A 44 12.46 11.83 3.72
N LYS A 45 13.35 12.30 2.85
CA LYS A 45 14.52 13.07 3.35
C LYS A 45 14.11 14.53 3.57
N VAL A 46 13.08 14.76 4.38
CA VAL A 46 12.93 16.06 5.03
C VAL A 46 14.07 16.13 6.05
N ALA A 47 14.75 17.26 6.16
CA ALA A 47 15.65 17.55 7.27
C ALA A 47 14.82 17.52 8.58
N ALA A 48 14.54 16.31 9.07
CA ALA A 48 13.69 16.08 10.21
C ALA A 48 14.58 16.18 11.44
N TRP A 49 14.31 17.18 12.28
CA TRP A 49 14.48 17.04 13.72
C TRP A 49 14.24 15.57 14.09
N ARG A 50 15.28 14.90 14.61
CA ARG A 50 15.23 13.44 14.78
C ARG A 50 14.05 13.16 15.70
N THR A 51 13.11 12.32 15.29
CA THR A 51 11.99 11.93 16.15
C THR A 51 12.26 10.59 16.79
N CYS A 52 12.42 10.59 18.10
CA CYS A 52 12.54 9.38 18.89
C CYS A 52 11.14 8.83 19.13
N LYS A 53 10.89 7.60 18.65
CA LYS A 53 9.62 6.88 18.82
C LYS A 53 9.80 5.75 19.83
N ALA A 54 8.87 5.63 20.78
CA ALA A 54 8.87 4.56 21.79
C ALA A 54 7.45 4.05 22.03
N ARG A 55 7.31 2.78 22.45
CA ARG A 55 6.01 2.25 22.89
C ARG A 55 5.71 2.79 24.29
N SER A 56 4.47 3.23 24.52
CA SER A 56 4.04 3.61 25.88
C SER A 56 4.10 2.42 26.84
N HIS A 57 4.61 2.67 28.05
CA HIS A 57 4.67 1.67 29.13
C HIS A 57 3.37 1.61 29.95
N ARG A 58 2.63 2.71 30.04
CA ARG A 58 1.37 2.81 30.80
C ARG A 58 0.13 2.52 29.96
N PHE A 59 0.23 2.58 28.63
CA PHE A 59 -0.91 2.28 27.76
C PHE A 59 -1.22 0.77 27.73
N ARG A 60 -2.43 0.41 28.18
CA ARG A 60 -2.92 -0.97 28.22
C ARG A 60 -3.92 -1.25 27.11
N GLY A 61 -3.83 -2.44 26.50
CA GLY A 61 -4.75 -2.92 25.47
C GLY A 61 -4.51 -2.35 24.08
N LEU A 62 -5.52 -2.53 23.20
CA LEU A 62 -5.52 -2.05 21.82
C LEU A 62 -5.86 -0.55 21.76
N CYS A 63 -5.13 0.17 20.91
CA CYS A 63 -5.24 1.60 20.71
C CYS A 63 -6.17 1.91 19.53
N PHE A 64 -7.41 2.28 19.84
CA PHE A 64 -8.39 2.73 18.84
C PHE A 64 -8.54 4.26 18.79
N ARG A 65 -8.17 4.95 19.87
CA ARG A 65 -8.35 6.41 20.00
C ARG A 65 -7.03 7.09 20.35
N SER A 66 -6.44 7.79 19.38
CA SER A 66 -5.14 8.47 19.55
C SER A 66 -5.15 9.55 20.64
N ARG A 67 -6.29 10.18 20.95
CA ARG A 67 -6.37 11.18 22.04
C ARG A 67 -5.94 10.62 23.40
N LYS A 68 -6.37 9.39 23.74
CA LYS A 68 -6.00 8.72 24.99
C LYS A 68 -4.52 8.35 25.00
N CYS A 69 -4.01 7.85 23.88
CA CYS A 69 -2.59 7.55 23.70
C CYS A 69 -1.73 8.82 23.86
N ASN A 70 -2.11 9.93 23.22
CA ASN A 70 -1.42 11.20 23.31
C ASN A 70 -1.35 11.73 24.74
N TYR A 71 -2.47 11.69 25.48
CA TYR A 71 -2.51 12.10 26.88
C TYR A 71 -1.55 11.26 27.74
N ILE A 72 -1.58 9.92 27.59
CA ILE A 72 -0.70 9.02 28.34
C ILE A 72 0.77 9.27 27.98
N CYS A 73 1.10 9.42 26.70
CA CYS A 73 2.47 9.72 26.26
C CYS A 73 3.00 11.03 26.85
N LYS A 74 2.15 12.07 26.96
CA LYS A 74 2.52 13.31 27.65
C LYS A 74 2.82 13.08 29.14
N THR A 75 2.04 12.24 29.82
CA THR A 75 2.33 11.87 31.23
C THR A 75 3.60 11.00 31.39
N GLU A 76 4.10 10.42 30.31
CA GLU A 76 5.37 9.66 30.28
C GLU A 76 6.58 10.54 29.90
N GLY A 77 6.38 11.85 29.69
CA GLY A 77 7.46 12.78 29.32
C GLY A 77 7.76 12.83 27.81
N PHE A 78 6.86 12.31 26.97
CA PHE A 78 6.93 12.49 25.52
C PHE A 78 6.14 13.73 25.08
N HIS A 79 6.50 14.30 23.93
CA HIS A 79 5.75 15.43 23.37
C HIS A 79 4.32 15.04 22.93
N GLY A 80 4.15 13.78 22.51
CA GLY A 80 2.84 13.25 22.15
C GLY A 80 2.87 11.78 21.76
N GLY A 81 1.76 11.30 21.22
CA GLY A 81 1.65 9.93 20.74
C GLY A 81 0.37 9.63 19.96
N HIS A 82 0.40 8.53 19.20
CA HIS A 82 -0.71 8.09 18.36
C HIS A 82 -0.80 6.56 18.29
N CYS A 83 -1.98 6.06 17.92
CA CYS A 83 -2.18 4.63 17.66
C CYS A 83 -1.53 4.24 16.33
N HIS A 84 -0.69 3.21 16.32
CA HIS A 84 0.05 2.80 15.13
C HIS A 84 0.04 1.28 14.90
N GLY A 85 0.04 0.91 13.61
CA GLY A 85 0.19 -0.46 13.12
C GLY A 85 -1.03 -1.37 13.28
N PHE A 86 -0.91 -2.59 12.72
CA PHE A 86 -1.97 -3.60 12.74
C PHE A 86 -2.33 -4.06 14.17
N ARG A 87 -1.31 -4.20 15.04
CA ARG A 87 -1.50 -4.54 16.46
C ARG A 87 -2.06 -3.38 17.31
N LYS A 88 -2.45 -2.26 16.69
CA LYS A 88 -3.02 -1.07 17.33
C LYS A 88 -2.26 -0.68 18.61
N ARG A 89 -0.95 -0.46 18.52
CA ARG A 89 -0.13 -0.08 19.69
C ARG A 89 -0.09 1.43 19.86
N CYS A 90 -0.01 1.91 21.09
CA CYS A 90 0.25 3.32 21.36
C CYS A 90 1.76 3.59 21.23
N ILE A 91 2.12 4.47 20.30
CA ILE A 91 3.50 4.90 20.04
C ILE A 91 3.63 6.36 20.43
N CYS A 92 4.51 6.65 21.38
CA CYS A 92 4.89 7.97 21.81
C CYS A 92 6.04 8.50 20.96
N HIS A 93 6.11 9.82 20.80
CA HIS A 93 7.18 10.49 20.08
C HIS A 93 7.66 11.75 20.81
N LYS A 94 8.96 12.02 20.70
CA LYS A 94 9.58 13.26 21.12
C LYS A 94 10.73 13.62 20.18
N PRO A 95 11.13 14.90 20.09
CA PRO A 95 12.42 15.25 19.51
C PRO A 95 13.53 14.48 20.23
N CYS A 96 14.42 13.88 19.44
CA CYS A 96 15.82 13.74 19.79
C CYS A 96 16.50 15.04 19.28
#